data_AF-A0A7W3X4I3-F1
#
_entry.id   AF-A0A7W3X4I3-F1
#
_cell.length_a   1.000
_cell.length_b   1.000
_cell.length_c   1.000
_cell.angle_alpha   90.00
_cell.angle_beta   90.00
_cell.angle_gamma   90.00
#
_symmetry.space_group_name_H-M   'P 1'
#
loop_
_entity.id
_entity.type
_entity.pdbx_description
1 polymer ?
#
loop_
_entity_poly.entity_id
_entity_poly.type
_entity_poly.pdbx_seq_one_letter_code
_entity_poly.pdbx_strand_id
1 'polypeptide(L)'
;MTKEVELKLFFKAQDYDLLVKILDSLDGLVPKQTKLLKNAYFDTKALQLRHWDMGLRIRSFENNTKEQTIKTAGQVAGGIHSRPEYNARCIGDVPDLSLFPVEIWPKNTQFAKLQEELYCLFETNFKRNIWIAKQGVSQIEVALDQGDIIAGSNHESLCELELELQNGEEASLLSLAADIALKIAVRLGKASKAQRGYRLGGNSALASVADLKPLPVLASSCEKEERTAAIGLALENWQVLDGLLSAAADIATEAELWSRFKSNLSYIDSSLEPLGWQALNIMPCWTLLILELNRQGRLIQQWHSLAYGQAQLALVNLLRD
;
A
#
# COMPACT_ATOMS: atom_id res chain seq x y z
N MET A 1 -17.52 7.78 -12.17
CA MET A 1 -16.95 6.93 -11.10
C MET A 1 -16.18 5.82 -11.75
N THR A 2 -14.91 5.67 -11.40
CA THR A 2 -14.14 4.45 -11.68
C THR A 2 -13.81 3.78 -10.34
N LYS A 3 -13.84 2.45 -10.31
CA LYS A 3 -13.33 1.68 -9.17
C LYS A 3 -11.87 1.35 -9.50
N GLU A 4 -10.95 2.00 -8.79
CA GLU A 4 -9.52 1.70 -8.88
C GLU A 4 -9.24 0.46 -8.02
N VAL A 5 -8.56 -0.55 -8.56
CA VAL A 5 -8.06 -1.72 -7.82
C VAL A 5 -6.56 -1.84 -8.05
N GLU A 6 -5.77 -1.58 -7.01
CA GLU A 6 -4.30 -1.55 -7.09
C GLU A 6 -3.67 -2.41 -5.98
N LEU A 7 -2.65 -3.20 -6.31
CA LEU A 7 -1.75 -3.79 -5.32
C LEU A 7 -0.51 -2.91 -5.20
N LYS A 8 -0.16 -2.53 -3.97
CA LYS A 8 1.02 -1.70 -3.70
C LYS A 8 2.10 -2.49 -3.01
N LEU A 9 3.33 -2.37 -3.50
CA LEU A 9 4.53 -2.97 -2.96
C LEU A 9 5.58 -1.90 -2.66
N PHE A 10 6.23 -1.99 -1.51
CA PHE A 10 7.40 -1.20 -1.17
C PHE A 10 8.67 -1.99 -1.44
N PHE A 11 9.73 -1.27 -1.81
CA PHE A 11 11.08 -1.80 -2.04
C PHE A 11 12.11 -0.77 -1.55
N LYS A 12 13.38 -1.16 -1.44
CA LYS A 12 14.42 -0.20 -1.02
C LYS A 12 14.84 0.67 -2.19
N ALA A 13 15.05 1.96 -1.95
CA ALA A 13 15.44 2.91 -3.00
C ALA A 13 16.68 2.48 -3.81
N GLN A 14 17.64 1.82 -3.15
CA GLN A 14 18.86 1.26 -3.79
C GLN A 14 18.57 0.19 -4.87
N ASP A 15 17.41 -0.46 -4.81
CA ASP A 15 17.06 -1.56 -5.70
C ASP A 15 16.26 -1.08 -6.94
N TYR A 16 16.07 0.24 -7.09
CA TYR A 16 15.29 0.84 -8.19
C TYR A 16 15.80 0.42 -9.58
N ASP A 17 17.10 0.57 -9.85
CA ASP A 17 17.67 0.24 -11.16
C ASP A 17 17.62 -1.26 -11.45
N LEU A 18 17.73 -2.10 -10.41
CA LEU A 18 17.55 -3.54 -10.54
C LEU A 18 16.10 -3.87 -10.88
N LEU A 19 15.15 -3.22 -10.22
CA LEU A 19 13.72 -3.41 -10.47
C LEU A 19 13.33 -3.00 -11.90
N VAL A 20 13.87 -1.89 -12.41
CA VAL A 20 13.70 -1.49 -13.83
C VAL A 20 14.18 -2.60 -14.76
N LYS A 21 15.40 -3.13 -14.55
CA LYS A 21 15.96 -4.21 -15.38
C LYS A 21 15.12 -5.50 -15.32
N ILE A 22 14.60 -5.83 -14.14
CA ILE A 22 13.71 -6.99 -13.95
C ILE A 22 12.43 -6.76 -14.75
N LEU A 23 11.75 -5.62 -14.59
CA LEU A 23 10.50 -5.31 -15.28
C LEU A 23 10.67 -5.25 -16.81
N ASP A 24 11.79 -4.73 -17.30
CA ASP A 24 12.12 -4.70 -18.73
C ASP A 24 12.40 -6.09 -19.33
N SER A 25 12.77 -7.07 -18.51
CA SER A 25 13.10 -8.43 -18.94
C SER A 25 12.01 -9.47 -18.65
N LEU A 26 10.95 -9.09 -17.93
CA LEU A 26 9.82 -9.97 -17.66
C LEU A 26 8.95 -10.12 -18.91
N ASP A 27 8.73 -11.37 -19.31
CA ASP A 27 7.89 -11.70 -20.46
C ASP A 27 6.47 -11.16 -20.27
N GLY A 28 5.94 -10.52 -21.33
CA GLY A 28 4.59 -9.97 -21.33
C GLY A 28 4.45 -8.57 -20.75
N LEU A 29 5.53 -7.96 -20.23
CA LEU A 29 5.55 -6.55 -19.83
C LEU A 29 6.05 -5.67 -20.99
N VAL A 30 5.23 -4.70 -21.39
CA VAL A 30 5.59 -3.75 -22.46
C VAL A 30 5.84 -2.37 -21.85
N PRO A 31 7.06 -1.82 -21.92
CA PRO A 31 7.36 -0.50 -21.38
C PRO A 31 6.57 0.60 -22.11
N LYS A 32 6.23 1.65 -21.37
CA LYS A 32 5.53 2.85 -21.82
C LYS A 32 6.32 4.10 -21.44
N GLN A 33 5.83 5.24 -21.90
CA GLN A 33 6.44 6.53 -21.61
C GLN A 33 6.46 6.81 -20.10
N THR A 34 7.63 7.11 -19.58
CA THR A 34 7.82 7.65 -18.23
C THR A 34 7.11 8.99 -18.08
N LYS A 35 6.51 9.24 -16.92
CA LYS A 35 5.85 10.51 -16.59
C LYS A 35 6.52 11.18 -15.39
N LEU A 36 6.69 12.51 -15.43
CA LEU A 36 6.96 13.30 -14.25
C LEU A 36 5.63 13.81 -13.68
N LEU A 37 5.33 13.46 -12.44
CA LEU A 37 4.05 13.74 -11.79
C LEU A 37 4.28 14.63 -10.57
N LYS A 38 3.65 15.81 -10.59
CA LYS A 38 3.58 16.73 -9.44
C LYS A 38 2.16 16.75 -8.92
N ASN A 39 1.98 16.47 -7.64
CA ASN A 39 0.67 16.40 -7.03
C ASN A 39 0.66 17.27 -5.78
N ALA A 40 -0.31 18.16 -5.67
CA ALA A 40 -0.58 18.94 -4.45
C ALA A 40 -1.85 18.38 -3.79
N TYR A 41 -1.79 18.08 -2.50
CA TYR A 41 -2.91 17.52 -1.73
C TYR A 41 -3.55 18.59 -0.85
N PHE A 42 -4.88 18.63 -0.85
CA PHE A 42 -5.67 19.68 -0.22
C PHE A 42 -6.61 19.11 0.84
N ASP A 43 -6.78 19.86 1.92
CA ASP A 43 -7.74 19.62 2.99
C ASP A 43 -7.98 20.95 3.75
N THR A 44 -8.86 20.93 4.74
CA THR A 44 -9.06 22.05 5.68
C THR A 44 -8.13 21.95 6.88
N LYS A 45 -8.07 23.00 7.70
CA LYS A 45 -7.23 23.01 8.91
C LYS A 45 -7.69 21.98 9.94
N ALA A 46 -8.97 21.64 9.90
CA ALA A 46 -9.58 20.61 10.71
C ALA A 46 -9.45 19.20 10.10
N LEU A 47 -8.75 19.06 8.95
CA LEU A 47 -8.56 17.80 8.24
C LEU A 47 -9.90 17.13 7.88
N GLN A 48 -10.86 17.93 7.43
CA GLN A 48 -12.23 17.47 7.24
C GLN A 48 -12.33 16.32 6.23
N LEU A 49 -11.58 16.39 5.12
CA LEU A 49 -11.56 15.34 4.10
C LEU A 49 -10.89 14.08 4.64
N ARG A 50 -9.80 14.22 5.40
CA ARG A 50 -9.15 13.10 6.07
C ARG A 50 -10.09 12.35 7.01
N HIS A 51 -10.92 13.06 7.79
CA HIS A 51 -11.91 12.46 8.68
C HIS A 51 -13.03 11.72 7.92
N TRP A 52 -13.24 12.03 6.64
CA TRP A 52 -14.15 11.31 5.75
C TRP A 52 -13.44 10.22 4.94
N ASP A 53 -12.17 9.94 5.23
CA ASP A 53 -11.29 9.06 4.45
C ASP A 53 -11.27 9.42 2.96
N MET A 54 -11.31 10.73 2.67
CA MET A 54 -11.19 11.28 1.32
C MET A 54 -9.81 11.89 1.08
N GLY A 55 -9.26 11.68 -0.11
CA GLY A 55 -8.03 12.32 -0.56
C GLY A 55 -8.30 13.18 -1.79
N LEU A 56 -8.05 14.48 -1.67
CA LEU A 56 -8.22 15.46 -2.75
C LEU A 56 -6.85 15.97 -3.20
N ARG A 57 -6.61 15.94 -4.51
CA ARG A 57 -5.37 16.48 -5.10
C ARG A 57 -5.62 17.24 -6.39
N ILE A 58 -4.68 18.12 -6.72
CA ILE A 58 -4.41 18.56 -8.09
C ILE A 58 -3.13 17.89 -8.56
N ARG A 59 -3.17 17.31 -9.76
CA ARG A 59 -2.01 16.79 -10.49
C ARG A 59 -1.70 17.72 -11.64
N SER A 60 -0.44 18.14 -11.73
CA SER A 60 0.09 18.89 -12.88
C SER A 60 0.93 17.98 -13.76
N PHE A 61 0.70 18.06 -15.07
CA PHE A 61 1.45 17.32 -16.09
C PHE A 61 2.44 18.24 -16.82
N GLU A 62 3.44 17.66 -17.50
CA GLU A 62 4.49 18.41 -18.21
C GLU A 62 3.98 19.36 -19.30
N ASN A 63 2.82 19.05 -19.90
CA ASN A 63 2.19 19.88 -20.93
C ASN A 63 1.36 21.04 -20.35
N ASN A 64 1.55 21.40 -19.08
CA ASN A 64 0.80 22.41 -18.33
C ASN A 64 -0.70 22.13 -18.19
N THR A 65 -1.17 20.92 -18.49
CA THR A 65 -2.54 20.51 -18.15
C THR A 65 -2.62 20.08 -16.70
N LYS A 66 -3.80 20.24 -16.10
CA LYS A 66 -4.08 19.83 -14.72
C LYS A 66 -5.34 18.98 -14.63
N GLU A 67 -5.32 18.09 -13.66
CA GLU A 67 -6.45 17.27 -13.27
C GLU A 67 -6.59 17.34 -11.77
N GLN A 68 -7.82 17.45 -11.29
CA GLN A 68 -8.12 17.21 -9.89
C GLN A 68 -8.75 15.84 -9.72
N THR A 69 -8.33 15.17 -8.65
CA THR A 69 -8.81 13.84 -8.30
C THR A 69 -9.33 13.88 -6.87
N ILE A 70 -10.51 13.30 -6.65
CA ILE A 70 -10.95 12.91 -5.32
C ILE A 70 -11.12 11.40 -5.26
N LYS A 71 -10.45 10.80 -4.28
CA LYS A 71 -10.57 9.38 -3.92
C LYS A 71 -11.36 9.32 -2.62
N THR A 72 -12.44 8.55 -2.57
CA THR A 72 -13.29 8.45 -1.36
C THR A 72 -12.93 7.22 -0.54
N ALA A 73 -13.58 7.08 0.62
CA ALA A 73 -13.46 5.89 1.46
C ALA A 73 -13.64 4.61 0.62
N GLY A 74 -12.74 3.66 0.82
CA GLY A 74 -12.67 2.39 0.11
C GLY A 74 -12.24 1.27 1.04
N GLN A 75 -11.85 0.15 0.46
CA GLN A 75 -11.38 -1.01 1.19
C GLN A 75 -9.89 -1.22 0.94
N VAL A 76 -9.17 -1.62 1.99
CA VAL A 76 -7.78 -2.06 1.88
C VAL A 76 -7.68 -3.42 2.53
N ALA A 77 -7.32 -4.44 1.74
CA ALA A 77 -7.13 -5.80 2.22
C ALA A 77 -5.81 -6.32 1.65
N GLY A 78 -4.85 -6.65 2.53
CA GLY A 78 -3.58 -7.26 2.08
C GLY A 78 -2.77 -6.43 1.09
N GLY A 79 -2.77 -5.09 1.22
CA GLY A 79 -2.06 -4.21 0.29
C GLY A 79 -2.77 -3.97 -1.06
N ILE A 80 -3.93 -4.60 -1.28
CA ILE A 80 -4.85 -4.27 -2.38
C ILE A 80 -5.75 -3.14 -1.92
N HIS A 81 -5.71 -2.02 -2.63
CA HIS A 81 -6.56 -0.86 -2.41
C HIS A 81 -7.67 -0.87 -3.44
N SER A 82 -8.92 -0.78 -2.98
CA SER A 82 -10.11 -0.68 -3.82
C SER A 82 -10.93 0.52 -3.37
N ARG A 83 -10.94 1.60 -4.16
CA ARG A 83 -11.66 2.83 -3.80
C ARG A 83 -12.33 3.49 -4.99
N PRO A 84 -13.50 4.14 -4.78
CA PRO A 84 -14.06 5.02 -5.79
C PRO A 84 -13.14 6.21 -6.05
N GLU A 85 -12.98 6.53 -7.34
CA GLU A 85 -12.21 7.68 -7.80
C GLU A 85 -13.03 8.51 -8.80
N TYR A 86 -12.85 9.83 -8.71
CA TYR A 86 -13.42 10.81 -9.61
C TYR A 86 -12.34 11.78 -10.06
N ASN A 87 -12.19 11.90 -11.38
CA ASN A 87 -11.22 12.76 -12.04
C ASN A 87 -11.94 13.83 -12.85
N ALA A 88 -11.46 15.06 -12.77
CA ALA A 88 -11.95 16.18 -13.57
C ALA A 88 -10.77 17.05 -14.01
N ARG A 89 -10.78 17.49 -15.27
CA ARG A 89 -9.83 18.51 -15.73
C ARG A 89 -10.07 19.81 -14.98
N CYS A 90 -9.00 20.50 -14.59
CA CYS A 90 -9.07 21.78 -13.91
C CYS A 90 -8.05 22.77 -14.49
N ILE A 91 -8.23 24.06 -14.18
CA ILE A 91 -7.36 25.15 -14.65
C ILE A 91 -6.62 25.80 -13.46
N GLY A 92 -7.31 25.95 -12.32
CA GLY A 92 -6.78 26.60 -11.12
C GLY A 92 -5.74 25.77 -10.36
N ASP A 93 -5.13 26.42 -9.36
CA ASP A 93 -4.17 25.82 -8.41
C ASP A 93 -4.83 25.35 -7.10
N VAL A 94 -6.13 25.60 -6.95
CA VAL A 94 -6.96 25.11 -5.83
C VAL A 94 -8.07 24.25 -6.44
N PRO A 95 -8.41 23.10 -5.83
CA PRO A 95 -9.48 22.25 -6.35
C PRO A 95 -10.83 22.98 -6.40
N ASP A 96 -11.62 22.73 -7.43
CA ASP A 96 -13.01 23.16 -7.54
C ASP A 96 -13.93 21.98 -7.18
N LEU A 97 -14.51 22.04 -5.98
CA LEU A 97 -15.34 20.97 -5.45
C LEU A 97 -16.64 20.76 -6.24
N SER A 98 -17.09 21.77 -7.00
CA SER A 98 -18.32 21.70 -7.80
C SER A 98 -18.21 20.77 -9.02
N LEU A 99 -16.98 20.42 -9.43
CA LEU A 99 -16.74 19.49 -10.53
C LEU A 99 -16.89 18.02 -10.11
N PHE A 100 -17.12 17.75 -8.82
CA PHE A 100 -17.38 16.40 -8.32
C PHE A 100 -18.89 16.18 -8.07
N PRO A 101 -19.40 14.95 -8.26
CA PRO A 101 -20.82 14.68 -8.04
C PRO A 101 -21.25 14.92 -6.59
N VAL A 102 -22.46 15.45 -6.36
CA VAL A 102 -22.94 15.83 -5.02
C VAL A 102 -23.07 14.64 -4.07
N GLU A 103 -23.29 13.45 -4.61
CA GLU A 103 -23.52 12.20 -3.87
C GLU A 103 -22.27 11.63 -3.20
N ILE A 104 -21.07 12.08 -3.57
CA ILE A 104 -19.83 11.58 -2.96
C ILE A 104 -19.58 12.20 -1.57
N TRP A 105 -20.31 13.27 -1.24
CA TRP A 105 -20.12 14.06 -0.05
C TRP A 105 -21.07 13.60 1.07
N PRO A 106 -20.64 13.66 2.35
CA PRO A 106 -21.54 13.42 3.46
C PRO A 106 -22.78 14.32 3.44
N LYS A 107 -23.88 13.84 4.03
CA LYS A 107 -25.12 14.62 4.12
C LYS A 107 -24.86 15.93 4.86
N ASN A 108 -25.47 17.01 4.36
CA ASN A 108 -25.36 18.37 4.92
C ASN A 108 -23.97 19.02 4.84
N THR A 109 -23.09 18.55 3.94
CA THR A 109 -21.81 19.24 3.68
C THR A 109 -22.04 20.68 3.24
N GLN A 110 -21.41 21.63 3.95
CA GLN A 110 -21.44 23.05 3.62
C GLN A 110 -20.38 23.35 2.54
N PHE A 111 -20.73 23.13 1.27
CA PHE A 111 -19.78 23.22 0.15
C PHE A 111 -19.01 24.53 0.05
N ALA A 112 -19.70 25.68 0.16
CA ALA A 112 -19.05 26.99 0.07
C ALA A 112 -17.98 27.16 1.16
N LYS A 113 -18.30 26.79 2.40
CA LYS A 113 -17.37 26.84 3.52
C LYS A 113 -16.19 25.88 3.32
N LEU A 114 -16.48 24.63 2.92
CA LEU A 114 -15.44 23.63 2.68
C LEU A 114 -14.47 24.11 1.59
N GLN A 115 -14.98 24.67 0.50
CA GLN A 115 -14.21 25.20 -0.61
C GLN A 115 -13.28 26.36 -0.20
N GLU A 116 -13.78 27.28 0.62
CA GLU A 116 -13.02 28.44 1.13
C GLU A 116 -11.90 28.04 2.10
N GLU A 117 -12.06 26.94 2.83
CA GLU A 117 -11.09 26.47 3.83
C GLU A 117 -9.97 25.59 3.25
N LEU A 118 -10.04 25.21 1.96
CA LEU A 118 -9.02 24.37 1.33
C LEU A 118 -7.68 25.09 1.22
N TYR A 119 -6.61 24.40 1.62
CA TYR A 119 -5.24 24.80 1.34
C TYR A 119 -4.38 23.57 1.05
N CYS A 120 -3.22 23.77 0.43
CA CYS A 120 -2.27 22.68 0.16
C CYS A 120 -1.57 22.28 1.48
N LEU A 121 -1.67 21.00 1.85
CA LEU A 121 -1.02 20.47 3.05
C LEU A 121 0.36 19.89 2.74
N PHE A 122 0.47 19.17 1.63
CA PHE A 122 1.68 18.48 1.21
C PHE A 122 1.65 18.19 -0.29
N GLU A 123 2.82 17.88 -0.82
CA GLU A 123 3.01 17.51 -2.22
C GLU A 123 3.60 16.10 -2.34
N THR A 124 3.37 15.47 -3.48
CA THR A 124 4.09 14.26 -3.90
C THR A 124 4.61 14.46 -5.31
N ASN A 125 5.94 14.46 -5.44
CA ASN A 125 6.64 14.80 -6.67
C ASN A 125 7.53 13.62 -7.06
N PHE A 126 7.19 12.92 -8.14
CA PHE A 126 7.88 11.68 -8.50
C PHE A 126 7.91 11.40 -10.00
N LYS A 127 8.91 10.62 -10.41
CA LYS A 127 9.03 10.00 -11.71
C LYS A 127 8.31 8.65 -11.67
N ARG A 128 7.41 8.41 -12.62
CA ARG A 128 6.69 7.16 -12.81
C ARG A 128 7.14 6.47 -14.10
N ASN A 129 7.80 5.32 -13.98
CA ASN A 129 8.01 4.42 -15.11
C ASN A 129 6.83 3.47 -15.21
N ILE A 130 6.41 3.14 -16.43
CA ILE A 130 5.16 2.41 -16.68
C ILE A 130 5.44 1.22 -17.59
N TRP A 131 4.87 0.07 -17.25
CA TRP A 131 4.75 -1.09 -18.13
C TRP A 131 3.29 -1.53 -18.18
N ILE A 132 2.87 -2.10 -19.30
CA ILE A 132 1.57 -2.76 -19.42
C ILE A 132 1.81 -4.25 -19.52
N ALA A 133 1.29 -5.00 -18.55
CA ALA A 133 1.27 -6.45 -18.57
C ALA A 133 -0.07 -6.95 -19.11
N LYS A 134 -0.02 -7.98 -19.97
CA LYS A 134 -1.20 -8.71 -20.42
C LYS A 134 -1.11 -10.16 -19.95
N GLN A 135 -2.06 -10.58 -19.12
CA GLN A 135 -2.13 -11.94 -18.57
C GLN A 135 -3.52 -12.51 -18.81
N GLY A 136 -3.66 -13.39 -19.81
CA GLY A 136 -4.97 -13.93 -20.20
C GLY A 136 -5.94 -12.81 -20.58
N VAL A 137 -7.04 -12.70 -19.83
CA VAL A 137 -8.07 -11.66 -20.00
C VAL A 137 -7.75 -10.35 -19.26
N SER A 138 -6.70 -10.34 -18.44
CA SER A 138 -6.36 -9.21 -17.58
C SER A 138 -5.32 -8.30 -18.21
N GLN A 139 -5.50 -6.99 -17.98
CA GLN A 139 -4.53 -5.96 -18.30
C GLN A 139 -4.16 -5.20 -17.03
N ILE A 140 -2.87 -5.14 -16.74
CA ILE A 140 -2.33 -4.55 -15.53
C ILE A 140 -1.35 -3.43 -15.91
N GLU A 141 -1.55 -2.24 -15.36
CA GLU A 141 -0.53 -1.19 -15.37
C GLU A 141 0.43 -1.42 -14.21
N VAL A 142 1.71 -1.62 -14.53
CA VAL A 142 2.79 -1.69 -13.54
C VAL A 142 3.47 -0.33 -13.52
N ALA A 143 3.33 0.38 -12.40
CA ALA A 143 3.88 1.72 -12.19
C ALA A 143 4.99 1.67 -11.13
N LEU A 144 6.20 2.03 -11.52
CA LEU A 144 7.34 2.18 -10.62
C LEU A 144 7.58 3.66 -10.33
N ASP A 145 7.32 4.07 -9.10
CA ASP A 145 7.43 5.46 -8.66
C ASP A 145 8.71 5.69 -7.84
N GLN A 146 9.44 6.75 -8.19
CA GLN A 146 10.57 7.26 -7.42
C GLN A 146 10.54 8.78 -7.33
N GLY A 147 10.61 9.30 -6.12
CA GLY A 147 10.61 10.73 -5.85
C GLY A 147 10.37 10.98 -4.39
N ASP A 148 9.55 11.98 -4.06
CA ASP A 148 9.44 12.49 -2.70
C ASP A 148 8.02 12.89 -2.31
N ILE A 149 7.75 12.81 -1.01
CA ILE A 149 6.61 13.42 -0.33
C ILE A 149 7.16 14.61 0.47
N ILE A 150 6.54 15.78 0.33
CA ILE A 150 7.02 17.04 0.89
C ILE A 150 5.88 17.68 1.68
N ALA A 151 6.09 17.92 2.98
CA ALA A 151 5.13 18.62 3.83
C ALA A 151 5.83 19.75 4.60
N GLY A 152 5.71 20.98 4.12
CA GLY A 152 6.49 22.11 4.63
C GLY A 152 8.00 21.87 4.46
N SER A 153 8.74 21.86 5.57
CA SER A 153 10.18 21.53 5.59
C SER A 153 10.48 20.03 5.71
N ASN A 154 9.46 19.20 5.95
CA ASN A 154 9.64 17.76 6.13
C ASN A 154 9.61 17.05 4.78
N HIS A 155 10.40 15.98 4.69
CA HIS A 155 10.63 15.24 3.46
C HIS A 155 10.66 13.73 3.75
N GLU A 156 10.01 12.95 2.89
CA GLU A 156 10.04 11.48 2.92
C GLU A 156 10.26 10.96 1.50
N SER A 157 11.28 10.13 1.31
CA SER A 157 11.52 9.45 0.02
C SER A 157 10.36 8.52 -0.33
N LEU A 158 9.95 8.58 -1.59
CA LEU A 158 8.89 7.78 -2.20
C LEU A 158 9.52 6.77 -3.14
N CYS A 159 9.40 5.49 -2.80
CA CYS A 159 9.80 4.36 -3.64
C CYS A 159 8.73 3.27 -3.51
N GLU A 160 7.90 3.12 -4.54
CA GLU A 160 6.83 2.12 -4.55
C GLU A 160 6.53 1.59 -5.94
N LEU A 161 6.11 0.34 -5.97
CA LEU A 161 5.65 -0.37 -7.15
C LEU A 161 4.14 -0.56 -6.99
N GLU A 162 3.37 -0.04 -7.93
CA GLU A 162 1.91 -0.18 -7.99
C GLU A 162 1.55 -1.08 -9.17
N LEU A 163 0.71 -2.08 -8.93
CA LEU A 163 0.10 -2.91 -9.96
C LEU A 163 -1.40 -2.58 -9.98
N GLU A 164 -1.85 -1.87 -11.00
CA GLU A 164 -3.24 -1.41 -11.14
C GLU A 164 -3.98 -2.26 -12.18
N LEU A 165 -5.12 -2.84 -11.79
CA LEU A 165 -5.95 -3.63 -12.68
C LEU A 165 -6.81 -2.71 -13.56
N GLN A 166 -6.48 -2.64 -14.84
CA GLN A 166 -7.26 -1.86 -15.82
C GLN A 166 -8.51 -2.61 -16.27
N ASN A 167 -8.39 -3.93 -16.43
CA ASN A 167 -9.49 -4.86 -16.70
C ASN A 167 -9.05 -6.31 -16.37
N GLY A 168 -10.02 -7.19 -16.14
CA GLY A 168 -9.80 -8.61 -15.83
C GLY A 168 -9.98 -8.94 -14.36
N GLU A 169 -9.13 -9.83 -13.84
CA GLU A 169 -9.28 -10.48 -12.54
C GLU A 169 -8.23 -10.00 -11.52
N GLU A 170 -8.65 -9.77 -10.27
CA GLU A 170 -7.74 -9.35 -9.18
C GLU A 170 -6.65 -10.38 -8.90
N ALA A 171 -6.91 -11.67 -9.15
CA ALA A 171 -5.92 -12.75 -9.01
C ALA A 171 -4.70 -12.54 -9.90
N SER A 172 -4.85 -11.90 -11.08
CA SER A 172 -3.72 -11.59 -11.96
C SER A 172 -2.75 -10.57 -11.34
N LEU A 173 -3.22 -9.67 -10.46
CA LEU A 173 -2.34 -8.76 -9.72
C LEU A 173 -1.41 -9.53 -8.80
N LEU A 174 -1.95 -10.51 -8.07
CA LEU A 174 -1.20 -11.32 -7.12
C LEU A 174 -0.22 -12.26 -7.83
N SER A 175 -0.64 -12.86 -8.95
CA SER A 175 0.24 -13.68 -9.79
C SER A 175 1.45 -12.88 -10.28
N LEU A 176 1.22 -11.70 -10.87
CA LEU A 176 2.30 -10.86 -11.37
C LEU A 176 3.21 -10.36 -10.23
N ALA A 177 2.63 -9.99 -9.08
CA ALA A 177 3.43 -9.60 -7.91
C ALA A 177 4.28 -10.75 -7.36
N ALA A 178 3.77 -11.99 -7.38
CA ALA A 178 4.54 -13.17 -6.99
C ALA A 178 5.73 -13.39 -7.93
N ASP A 179 5.53 -13.27 -9.25
CA ASP A 179 6.62 -13.37 -10.24
C ASP A 179 7.71 -12.32 -10.02
N ILE A 180 7.32 -11.09 -9.68
CA ILE A 180 8.26 -10.02 -9.34
C ILE A 180 9.00 -10.34 -8.02
N ALA A 181 8.27 -10.80 -7.00
CA ALA A 181 8.82 -11.15 -5.69
C ALA A 181 9.79 -12.35 -5.72
N LEU A 182 9.77 -13.17 -6.78
CA LEU A 182 10.80 -14.21 -7.02
C LEU A 182 12.16 -13.62 -7.42
N LYS A 183 12.20 -12.38 -7.92
CA LYS A 183 13.41 -11.75 -8.47
C LYS A 183 13.98 -10.66 -7.58
N ILE A 184 13.17 -10.04 -6.73
CA ILE A 184 13.58 -8.89 -5.91
C ILE A 184 12.78 -8.79 -4.61
N ALA A 185 13.44 -8.28 -3.57
CA ALA A 185 12.82 -8.10 -2.27
C ALA A 185 11.81 -6.95 -2.34
N VAL A 186 10.54 -7.30 -2.17
CA VAL A 186 9.41 -6.37 -2.08
C VAL A 186 8.61 -6.70 -0.84
N ARG A 187 7.76 -5.79 -0.38
CA ARG A 187 6.83 -6.02 0.74
C ARG A 187 5.51 -5.34 0.47
N LEU A 188 4.42 -5.86 1.04
CA LEU A 188 3.12 -5.21 0.92
C LEU A 188 3.17 -3.77 1.42
N GLY A 189 2.50 -2.89 0.69
CA GLY A 189 2.41 -1.46 0.97
C GLY A 189 1.00 -1.05 1.37
N LYS A 190 0.72 -1.04 2.68
CA LYS A 190 -0.58 -0.60 3.21
C LYS A 190 -0.79 0.92 3.15
N ALA A 191 0.26 1.73 3.36
CA ALA A 191 0.11 3.18 3.44
C ALA A 191 0.06 3.84 2.05
N SER A 192 -1.03 4.53 1.74
CA SER A 192 -1.12 5.40 0.56
C SER A 192 -0.15 6.58 0.63
N LYS A 193 0.15 7.18 -0.52
CA LYS A 193 0.94 8.43 -0.61
C LYS A 193 0.29 9.55 0.23
N ALA A 194 -1.05 9.65 0.19
CA ALA A 194 -1.80 10.62 0.97
C ALA A 194 -1.64 10.40 2.49
N GLN A 195 -1.80 9.17 2.98
CA GLN A 195 -1.61 8.84 4.41
C GLN A 195 -0.20 9.18 4.89
N ARG A 196 0.83 8.88 4.07
CA ARG A 196 2.22 9.28 4.37
C ARG A 196 2.38 10.80 4.40
N GLY A 197 1.79 11.53 3.46
CA GLY A 197 1.80 12.99 3.45
C GLY A 197 1.13 13.63 4.67
N TYR A 198 -0.06 13.16 5.07
CA TYR A 198 -0.71 13.60 6.31
C TYR A 198 0.19 13.37 7.53
N ARG A 199 0.78 12.17 7.64
CA ARG A 199 1.71 11.85 8.73
C ARG A 199 2.95 12.75 8.72
N LEU A 200 3.56 12.96 7.55
CA LEU A 200 4.76 13.79 7.39
C LEU A 200 4.50 15.26 7.78
N GLY A 201 3.30 15.76 7.50
CA GLY A 201 2.86 17.09 7.90
C GLY A 201 2.43 17.22 9.36
N GLY A 202 2.54 16.16 10.18
CA GLY A 202 2.06 16.17 11.57
C GLY A 202 0.53 16.14 11.71
N ASN A 203 -0.18 15.85 10.62
CA ASN A 203 -1.64 15.85 10.50
C ASN A 203 -2.24 14.43 10.66
N SER A 204 -1.48 13.49 11.18
CA SER A 204 -1.97 12.15 11.56
C SER A 204 -1.14 11.64 12.73
N ALA A 205 -1.77 10.93 13.65
CA ALA A 205 -1.05 10.22 14.69
C ALA A 205 -0.05 9.23 14.06
N LEU A 206 1.12 9.12 14.67
CA LEU A 206 2.05 8.03 14.37
C LEU A 206 1.42 6.72 14.83
N ALA A 207 1.64 5.66 14.06
CA ALA A 207 1.25 4.32 14.50
C ALA A 207 1.91 4.02 15.85
N SER A 208 1.19 3.29 16.69
CA SER A 208 1.62 2.84 18.00
C SER A 208 1.26 1.38 18.22
N VAL A 209 1.77 0.80 19.31
CA VAL A 209 1.41 -0.57 19.72
C VAL A 209 -0.10 -0.73 19.97
N ALA A 210 -0.82 0.36 20.28
CA ALA A 210 -2.26 0.34 20.48
C ALA A 210 -3.06 0.11 19.17
N ASP A 211 -2.43 0.29 18.01
CA ASP A 211 -3.04 0.02 16.71
C ASP A 211 -3.01 -1.48 16.34
N LEU A 212 -2.33 -2.31 17.12
CA LEU A 212 -2.35 -3.77 16.97
C LEU A 212 -3.72 -4.31 17.39
N LYS A 213 -4.36 -5.03 16.49
CA LYS A 213 -5.67 -5.63 16.77
C LYS A 213 -5.49 -6.91 17.60
N PRO A 214 -6.35 -7.15 18.60
CA PRO A 214 -6.27 -8.36 19.42
C PRO A 214 -6.54 -9.60 18.57
N LEU A 215 -5.64 -10.58 18.59
CA LEU A 215 -5.78 -11.82 17.85
C LEU A 215 -6.71 -12.79 18.60
N PRO A 216 -7.72 -13.40 17.95
CA PRO A 216 -8.64 -14.32 18.60
C PRO A 216 -7.94 -15.62 18.97
N VAL A 217 -8.36 -16.26 20.07
CA VAL A 217 -7.92 -17.62 20.40
C VAL A 217 -8.73 -18.60 19.57
N LEU A 218 -8.06 -19.33 18.68
CA LEU A 218 -8.71 -20.28 17.78
C LEU A 218 -8.79 -21.67 18.43
N ALA A 219 -10.00 -22.24 18.51
CA ALA A 219 -10.19 -23.62 18.91
C ALA A 219 -9.70 -24.59 17.81
N SER A 220 -9.39 -25.84 18.15
CA SER A 220 -9.08 -26.86 17.14
C SER A 220 -10.26 -27.11 16.19
N SER A 221 -11.50 -26.93 16.66
CA SER A 221 -12.73 -27.09 15.90
C SER A 221 -13.22 -25.84 15.16
N CYS A 222 -12.48 -24.73 15.18
CA CYS A 222 -12.94 -23.51 14.49
C CYS A 222 -12.98 -23.72 12.96
N GLU A 223 -13.94 -23.04 12.33
CA GLU A 223 -14.20 -23.15 10.89
C GLU A 223 -13.07 -22.53 10.06
N LYS A 224 -12.97 -22.91 8.78
CA LYS A 224 -11.94 -22.39 7.86
C LYS A 224 -12.02 -20.86 7.78
N GLU A 225 -13.22 -20.33 7.72
CA GLU A 225 -13.54 -18.91 7.58
C GLU A 225 -13.04 -18.11 8.78
N GLU A 226 -13.23 -18.63 10.00
CA GLU A 226 -12.75 -18.01 11.24
C GLU A 226 -11.22 -17.96 11.28
N ARG A 227 -10.54 -19.05 10.87
CA ARG A 227 -9.08 -19.08 10.75
C ARG A 227 -8.57 -18.10 9.71
N THR A 228 -9.23 -18.04 8.56
CA THR A 228 -8.88 -17.14 7.46
C THR A 228 -9.01 -15.69 7.90
N ALA A 229 -10.10 -15.33 8.59
CA ALA A 229 -10.28 -14.00 9.16
C ALA A 229 -9.19 -13.66 10.19
N ALA A 230 -8.81 -14.61 11.04
CA ALA A 230 -7.74 -14.45 12.02
C ALA A 230 -6.35 -14.25 11.38
N ILE A 231 -6.04 -14.99 10.30
CA ILE A 231 -4.82 -14.79 9.50
C ILE A 231 -4.83 -13.39 8.87
N GLY A 232 -5.98 -12.94 8.34
CA GLY A 232 -6.12 -11.59 7.80
C GLY A 232 -5.82 -10.51 8.84
N LEU A 233 -6.31 -10.70 10.06
CA LEU A 233 -6.04 -9.81 11.20
C LEU A 233 -4.55 -9.79 11.57
N ALA A 234 -3.91 -10.95 11.63
CA ALA A 234 -2.49 -11.06 11.92
C ALA A 234 -1.61 -10.47 10.79
N LEU A 235 -2.03 -10.58 9.53
CA LEU A 235 -1.36 -9.91 8.41
C LEU A 235 -1.51 -8.38 8.50
N GLU A 236 -2.65 -7.88 8.97
CA GLU A 236 -2.77 -6.44 9.27
C GLU A 236 -1.83 -5.98 10.38
N ASN A 237 -1.72 -6.76 11.45
CA ASN A 237 -0.78 -6.48 12.55
C ASN A 237 0.67 -6.55 12.08
N TRP A 238 1.01 -7.47 11.18
CA TRP A 238 2.33 -7.51 10.53
C TRP A 238 2.64 -6.14 9.90
N GLN A 239 1.74 -5.61 9.08
CA GLN A 239 1.95 -4.32 8.41
C GLN A 239 2.12 -3.14 9.39
N VAL A 240 1.43 -3.16 10.53
CA VAL A 240 1.60 -2.17 11.60
C VAL A 240 2.99 -2.31 12.23
N LEU A 241 3.36 -3.55 12.61
CA LEU A 241 4.65 -3.86 13.22
C LEU A 241 5.82 -3.48 12.30
N ASP A 242 5.69 -3.66 10.99
CA ASP A 242 6.69 -3.21 10.01
C ASP A 242 6.93 -1.71 10.12
N GLY A 243 5.85 -0.92 10.17
CA GLY A 243 5.93 0.53 10.32
C GLY A 243 6.58 0.94 11.65
N LEU A 244 6.21 0.27 12.75
CA LEU A 244 6.75 0.55 14.09
C LEU A 244 8.24 0.20 14.17
N LEU A 245 8.63 -0.98 13.71
CA LEU A 245 10.03 -1.42 13.69
C LEU A 245 10.90 -0.56 12.76
N SER A 246 10.34 -0.06 11.66
CA SER A 246 11.02 0.90 10.78
C SER A 246 11.36 2.21 11.49
N ALA A 247 10.49 2.63 12.42
CA ALA A 247 10.57 3.91 13.11
C ALA A 247 11.22 3.80 14.50
N ALA A 248 11.54 2.58 14.96
CA ALA A 248 12.12 2.35 16.27
C ALA A 248 13.49 3.05 16.37
N ALA A 249 13.65 3.92 17.36
CA ALA A 249 14.86 4.73 17.54
C ALA A 249 15.82 4.16 18.59
N ASP A 250 15.36 3.24 19.44
CA ASP A 250 16.13 2.65 20.53
C ASP A 250 16.00 1.12 20.57
N ILE A 251 17.03 0.48 21.16
CA ILE A 251 17.18 -0.97 21.20
C ILE A 251 16.09 -1.65 22.03
N ALA A 252 15.61 -1.00 23.10
CA ALA A 252 14.61 -1.60 23.98
C ALA A 252 13.24 -1.67 23.27
N THR A 253 12.84 -0.57 22.64
CA THR A 253 11.64 -0.51 21.80
C THR A 253 11.75 -1.48 20.62
N GLU A 254 12.89 -1.53 19.93
CA GLU A 254 13.12 -2.48 18.83
C GLU A 254 12.96 -3.93 19.32
N ALA A 255 13.54 -4.28 20.47
CA ALA A 255 13.45 -5.63 21.04
C ALA A 255 12.02 -6.02 21.43
N GLU A 256 11.25 -5.10 22.01
CA GLU A 256 9.84 -5.34 22.34
C GLU A 256 9.00 -5.56 21.07
N LEU A 257 9.12 -4.67 20.10
CA LEU A 257 8.41 -4.77 18.83
C LEU A 257 8.79 -6.05 18.07
N TRP A 258 10.06 -6.44 18.14
CA TRP A 258 10.56 -7.67 17.54
C TRP A 258 9.95 -8.92 18.20
N SER A 259 9.79 -8.91 19.52
CA SER A 259 9.09 -9.98 20.24
C SER A 259 7.64 -10.10 19.77
N ARG A 260 6.92 -8.97 19.68
CA ARG A 260 5.53 -8.92 19.17
C ARG A 260 5.43 -9.41 17.74
N PHE A 261 6.40 -9.05 16.90
CA PHE A 261 6.50 -9.53 15.53
C PHE A 261 6.64 -11.04 15.43
N LYS A 262 7.54 -11.65 16.19
CA LYS A 262 7.68 -13.11 16.23
C LYS A 262 6.42 -13.80 16.75
N SER A 263 5.78 -13.25 17.79
CA SER A 263 4.51 -13.78 18.29
C SER A 263 3.41 -13.74 17.24
N ASN A 264 3.31 -12.65 16.48
CA ASN A 264 2.36 -12.51 15.37
C ASN A 264 2.61 -13.55 14.26
N LEU A 265 3.88 -13.78 13.89
CA LEU A 265 4.22 -14.81 12.90
C LEU A 265 3.95 -16.23 13.40
N SER A 266 4.25 -16.54 14.66
CA SER A 266 3.92 -17.82 15.29
C SER A 266 2.40 -18.06 15.31
N TYR A 267 1.61 -17.02 15.53
CA TYR A 267 0.16 -17.09 15.43
C TYR A 267 -0.30 -17.43 14.00
N ILE A 268 0.29 -16.80 12.98
CA ILE A 268 -0.04 -17.13 11.58
C ILE A 268 0.36 -18.58 11.28
N ASP A 269 1.56 -19.01 11.65
CA ASP A 269 2.08 -20.36 11.42
C ASP A 269 1.14 -21.45 12.00
N SER A 270 0.77 -21.31 13.27
CA SER A 270 -0.18 -22.22 13.94
C SER A 270 -1.60 -22.16 13.37
N SER A 271 -2.00 -21.02 12.80
CA SER A 271 -3.30 -20.87 12.14
C SER A 271 -3.32 -21.48 10.73
N LEU A 272 -2.17 -21.54 10.07
CA LEU A 272 -2.00 -22.14 8.74
C LEU A 272 -2.00 -23.67 8.79
N GLU A 273 -1.39 -24.29 9.81
CA GLU A 273 -1.22 -25.75 9.89
C GLU A 273 -2.52 -26.55 9.62
N PRO A 274 -3.67 -26.25 10.26
CA PRO A 274 -4.92 -26.97 10.04
C PRO A 274 -5.52 -26.77 8.64
N LEU A 275 -5.08 -25.76 7.90
CA LEU A 275 -5.53 -25.48 6.53
C LEU A 275 -4.77 -26.32 5.48
N GLY A 276 -3.79 -27.14 5.89
CA GLY A 276 -2.99 -27.93 4.95
C GLY A 276 -2.16 -27.05 4.02
N TRP A 277 -1.69 -25.90 4.52
CA TRP A 277 -1.01 -24.85 3.76
C TRP A 277 0.27 -25.28 3.00
N GLN A 278 0.79 -26.47 3.32
CA GLN A 278 1.80 -27.18 2.53
C GLN A 278 1.43 -27.34 1.06
N ALA A 279 0.13 -27.52 0.77
CA ALA A 279 -0.40 -27.64 -0.58
C ALA A 279 -0.70 -26.28 -1.25
N LEU A 280 -0.61 -25.16 -0.52
CA LEU A 280 -1.04 -23.83 -0.95
C LEU A 280 0.12 -22.96 -1.47
N ASN A 281 1.26 -23.57 -1.83
CA ASN A 281 2.49 -22.88 -2.26
C ASN A 281 3.08 -21.87 -1.26
N ILE A 282 2.59 -21.83 -0.01
CA ILE A 282 3.09 -20.94 1.05
C ILE A 282 4.31 -21.57 1.77
N MET A 283 4.38 -22.90 1.87
CA MET A 283 5.42 -23.64 2.60
C MET A 283 6.88 -23.26 2.28
N PRO A 284 7.29 -23.15 1.01
CA PRO A 284 8.67 -22.85 0.69
C PRO A 284 9.11 -21.46 1.19
N CYS A 285 8.33 -20.41 0.89
CA CYS A 285 8.69 -19.05 1.30
C CYS A 285 8.53 -18.86 2.82
N TRP A 286 7.52 -19.47 3.44
CA TRP A 286 7.33 -19.36 4.89
C TRP A 286 8.47 -20.03 5.67
N THR A 287 8.87 -21.24 5.26
CA THR A 287 9.98 -21.96 5.90
C THR A 287 11.27 -21.15 5.83
N LEU A 288 11.56 -20.57 4.66
CA LEU A 288 12.73 -19.71 4.47
C LEU A 288 12.66 -18.47 5.35
N LEU A 289 11.50 -17.80 5.42
CA LEU A 289 11.30 -16.64 6.29
C LEU A 289 11.57 -16.99 7.76
N ILE A 290 10.99 -18.08 8.28
CA ILE A 290 11.19 -18.50 9.67
C ILE A 290 12.66 -18.85 9.95
N LEU A 291 13.34 -19.53 9.02
CA LEU A 291 14.77 -19.82 9.13
C LEU A 291 15.63 -18.55 9.18
N GLU A 292 15.32 -17.56 8.32
CA GLU A 292 16.04 -16.28 8.29
C GLU A 292 15.81 -15.45 9.54
N LEU A 293 14.59 -15.44 10.08
CA LEU A 293 14.24 -14.77 11.34
C LEU A 293 14.93 -15.38 12.55
N ASN A 294 15.16 -16.69 12.54
CA ASN A 294 15.89 -17.38 13.61
C ASN A 294 17.41 -17.11 13.54
N ARG A 295 17.94 -16.78 12.35
CA ARG A 295 19.37 -16.46 12.14
C ARG A 295 19.70 -14.99 12.33
N GLN A 296 18.78 -14.07 12.09
CA GLN A 296 19.01 -12.64 12.05
C GLN A 296 18.28 -11.89 13.17
N GLY A 297 18.93 -10.87 13.73
CA GLY A 297 18.46 -10.19 14.94
C GLY A 297 17.66 -8.89 14.72
N ARG A 298 17.54 -8.37 13.49
CA ARG A 298 16.92 -7.06 13.21
C ARG A 298 16.06 -7.04 11.94
N LEU A 299 14.99 -6.25 11.95
CA LEU A 299 14.04 -6.14 10.82
C LEU A 299 14.70 -5.62 9.54
N ILE A 300 15.63 -4.67 9.63
CA ILE A 300 16.24 -4.05 8.44
C ILE A 300 16.97 -5.06 7.53
N GLN A 301 17.41 -6.18 8.13
CA GLN A 301 18.04 -7.31 7.44
C GLN A 301 17.01 -8.18 6.70
N GLN A 302 15.79 -8.28 7.24
CA GLN A 302 14.67 -9.04 6.63
C GLN A 302 14.11 -8.37 5.39
N TRP A 303 14.22 -7.05 5.25
CA TRP A 303 13.79 -6.36 4.02
C TRP A 303 14.65 -6.68 2.80
N HIS A 304 15.74 -7.42 2.95
CA HIS A 304 16.51 -7.97 1.83
C HIS A 304 16.08 -9.39 1.47
N SER A 305 15.23 -10.02 2.29
CA SER A 305 14.72 -11.36 2.04
C SER A 305 13.62 -11.32 1.00
N LEU A 306 13.77 -12.17 -0.02
CA LEU A 306 12.69 -12.45 -0.97
C LEU A 306 11.51 -13.16 -0.26
N ALA A 307 11.84 -14.08 0.66
CA ALA A 307 10.86 -14.89 1.38
C ALA A 307 9.88 -14.04 2.19
N TYR A 308 10.33 -12.89 2.69
CA TYR A 308 9.50 -11.94 3.43
C TYR A 308 8.31 -11.42 2.61
N GLY A 309 8.57 -10.88 1.41
CA GLY A 309 7.52 -10.40 0.50
C GLY A 309 6.67 -11.52 -0.07
N GLN A 310 7.31 -12.64 -0.42
CA GLN A 310 6.63 -13.82 -0.96
C GLN A 310 5.63 -14.38 0.05
N ALA A 311 6.01 -14.51 1.32
CA ALA A 311 5.12 -14.95 2.39
C ALA A 311 3.91 -14.03 2.54
N GLN A 312 4.13 -12.70 2.54
CA GLN A 312 3.03 -11.73 2.59
C GLN A 312 2.07 -11.90 1.41
N LEU A 313 2.57 -11.99 0.17
CA LEU A 313 1.75 -12.17 -1.02
C LEU A 313 0.98 -13.50 -1.02
N ALA A 314 1.63 -14.58 -0.60
CA ALA A 314 1.01 -15.89 -0.53
C ALA A 314 -0.12 -15.94 0.51
N LEU A 315 0.04 -15.24 1.65
CA LEU A 315 -1.06 -15.03 2.59
C LEU A 315 -2.20 -14.22 1.99
N VAL A 316 -1.93 -13.15 1.24
CA VAL A 316 -2.99 -12.37 0.58
C VAL A 316 -3.77 -13.22 -0.43
N ASN A 317 -3.08 -14.10 -1.15
CA ASN A 317 -3.73 -15.04 -2.05
C ASN A 317 -4.64 -16.01 -1.29
N LEU A 318 -4.15 -16.60 -0.20
CA LEU A 318 -4.93 -17.48 0.68
C LEU A 318 -6.21 -16.83 1.20
N LEU A 319 -6.15 -15.56 1.59
CA LEU A 319 -7.30 -14.83 2.15
C LEU A 319 -8.42 -14.59 1.13
N ARG A 320 -8.20 -14.95 -0.14
CA ARG A 320 -9.14 -14.75 -1.25
C ARG A 320 -9.69 -16.07 -1.80
N ASP A 321 -9.19 -17.22 -1.33
CA ASP A 321 -9.57 -18.59 -1.73
C ASP A 321 -10.55 -19.27 -0.75
#